data_AF-A0A8T0F9Y8-F1
#
_entry.id   AF-A0A8T0F9Y8-F1
#
_cell.length_a   1.000
_cell.length_b   1.000
_cell.length_c   1.000
_cell.angle_alpha   90.00
_cell.angle_beta   90.00
_cell.angle_gamma   90.00
#
_symmetry.space_group_name_H-M   'P 1'
#
loop_
_entity.id
_entity.type
_entity.pdbx_description
1 polymer ?
#
loop_
_entity_poly.entity_id
_entity_poly.type
_entity_poly.pdbx_seq_one_letter_code
_entity_poly.pdbx_strand_id
1 'polypeptide(L)'
;MALFLGDSFLKRRHTVTLLGFLCSVVMHSQRLNLSIAMVAMVNSTSILTTSSHRNSTECPLPQKEHATLETHRTGEFVWDPELQGHILGAGFLGYLLAQIPGGLLAGRFGTKPILLIGLFAASICNLLSPVAAQQHAYLLAVIHLIRGMGQGLQQPSMSVLMAKWFPRNERGFLSAFIYCGYPLGAFIASLISGALCDLEFLGGWPLVFYTFGLLGVFVGFLMVFFFFEQPSDDPNITPSELQHIIQNQDNSSVAAGSLDISGIKGCILFTIGTIGVYLSGCDTMWNEICLFIATASIGFGFAGCLITAVDMSPTYCGVLMGFASTLASFSGFAIPMTMGALTKHEQTLAQWGKMFLITAGVGAGSGIVFLTLGSTDIQPWDPCSSKDVNIKYSKNHKKNFLPMVSRKNSLKTKKL
;
A
#
# COMPACT_ATOMS: atom_id res chain seq x y z
N MET A 1 22.51 4.94 -21.19
CA MET A 1 21.44 5.25 -20.21
C MET A 1 21.66 6.63 -19.56
N ALA A 2 22.06 7.62 -20.35
CA ALA A 2 22.33 9.01 -19.94
C ALA A 2 22.09 9.95 -21.14
N LEU A 3 20.95 9.74 -21.84
CA LEU A 3 20.56 10.50 -23.04
C LEU A 3 19.07 10.93 -22.99
N PHE A 4 18.49 10.98 -21.79
CA PHE A 4 17.10 11.43 -21.54
C PHE A 4 16.96 12.40 -20.35
N LEU A 5 18.08 12.95 -19.85
CA LEU A 5 18.07 13.92 -18.75
C LEU A 5 18.66 15.24 -19.24
N GLY A 6 17.85 15.98 -20.00
CA GLY A 6 18.10 17.38 -20.30
C GLY A 6 17.61 18.28 -19.16
N ASP A 7 18.54 19.01 -18.53
CA ASP A 7 18.42 20.35 -17.93
C ASP A 7 17.14 20.77 -17.20
N SER A 8 16.57 19.90 -16.34
CA SER A 8 15.67 20.39 -15.29
C SER A 8 15.87 19.63 -13.98
N PHE A 9 16.27 20.37 -12.95
CA PHE A 9 16.18 19.97 -11.55
C PHE A 9 14.85 19.24 -11.28
N LEU A 10 14.90 18.11 -10.55
CA LEU A 10 13.73 17.38 -10.04
C LEU A 10 12.65 18.37 -9.55
N LYS A 11 11.53 18.46 -10.29
CA LYS A 11 10.40 19.31 -9.91
C LYS A 11 9.85 18.89 -8.55
N ARG A 12 9.30 19.83 -7.78
CA ARG A 12 8.94 19.61 -6.37
C ARG A 12 7.91 18.51 -6.21
N ARG A 13 6.98 18.36 -7.16
CA ARG A 13 5.99 17.27 -7.19
C ARG A 13 6.62 15.88 -7.16
N HIS A 14 7.75 15.65 -7.84
CA HIS A 14 8.42 14.35 -7.84
C HIS A 14 9.04 14.02 -6.49
N THR A 15 9.47 15.05 -5.72
CA THR A 15 9.92 14.85 -4.34
C THR A 15 8.77 14.41 -3.44
N VAL A 16 7.58 15.02 -3.59
CA VAL A 16 6.37 14.60 -2.86
C VAL A 16 5.97 13.17 -3.25
N THR A 17 6.06 12.84 -4.54
CA THR A 17 5.86 11.47 -5.05
C THR A 17 6.83 10.47 -4.43
N LEU A 18 8.11 10.80 -4.33
CA LEU A 18 9.14 9.94 -3.71
C LEU A 18 8.88 9.73 -2.22
N LEU A 19 8.49 10.78 -1.49
CA LEU A 19 8.12 10.66 -0.07
C LEU A 19 6.87 9.80 0.13
N GLY A 20 5.86 9.96 -0.73
CA GLY A 20 4.67 9.11 -0.73
C GLY A 20 5.01 7.65 -1.02
N PHE A 21 5.93 7.40 -1.96
CA PHE A 21 6.44 6.07 -2.26
C PHE A 21 7.18 5.45 -1.06
N LEU A 22 8.09 6.17 -0.43
CA LEU A 22 8.81 5.69 0.76
C LEU A 22 7.84 5.38 1.91
N CYS A 23 6.82 6.22 2.11
CA CYS A 23 5.75 5.95 3.07
C CYS A 23 5.04 4.62 2.76
N SER A 24 4.65 4.40 1.49
CA SER A 24 4.00 3.16 1.06
C SER A 24 4.88 1.93 1.25
N VAL A 25 6.17 2.02 0.92
CA VAL A 25 7.15 0.95 1.14
C VAL A 25 7.17 0.58 2.62
N VAL A 26 7.41 1.54 3.52
CA VAL A 26 7.61 1.22 4.93
C VAL A 26 6.32 0.71 5.60
N MET A 27 5.18 1.34 5.33
CA MET A 27 3.91 0.91 5.91
C MET A 27 3.55 -0.52 5.48
N HIS A 28 3.86 -0.88 4.24
CA HIS A 28 3.62 -2.23 3.74
C HIS A 28 4.67 -3.24 4.19
N SER A 29 5.95 -2.85 4.28
CA SER A 29 6.99 -3.70 4.85
C SER A 29 6.63 -4.10 6.27
N GLN A 30 6.21 -3.13 7.09
CA GLN A 30 5.72 -3.42 8.43
C GLN A 30 4.59 -4.47 8.38
N ARG A 31 3.63 -4.35 7.45
CA ARG A 31 2.40 -5.18 7.37
C ARG A 31 2.68 -6.68 7.46
N LEU A 32 3.72 -7.14 6.76
CA LEU A 32 4.04 -8.57 6.63
C LEU A 32 4.98 -9.10 7.71
N ASN A 33 5.55 -8.23 8.54
CA ASN A 33 6.52 -8.63 9.57
C ASN A 33 5.99 -9.72 10.49
N LEU A 34 4.75 -9.59 10.98
CA LEU A 34 4.20 -10.55 11.92
C LEU A 34 3.95 -11.91 11.26
N SER A 35 3.39 -11.96 10.05
CA SER A 35 3.14 -13.24 9.38
C SER A 35 4.42 -14.04 9.15
N ILE A 36 5.54 -13.36 8.85
CA ILE A 36 6.83 -14.00 8.65
C ILE A 36 7.48 -14.34 9.99
N ALA A 37 7.52 -13.40 10.93
CA ALA A 37 8.12 -13.61 12.25
C ALA A 37 7.37 -14.67 13.08
N MET A 38 6.06 -14.84 12.88
CA MET A 38 5.25 -15.82 13.60
C MET A 38 5.77 -17.25 13.44
N VAL A 39 6.36 -17.58 12.28
CA VAL A 39 6.99 -18.88 12.03
C VAL A 39 8.20 -19.11 12.93
N ALA A 40 8.99 -18.06 13.21
CA ALA A 40 10.13 -18.12 14.13
C ALA A 40 9.70 -18.00 15.60
N MET A 41 8.56 -17.38 15.87
CA MET A 41 8.04 -17.15 17.22
C MET A 41 7.33 -18.37 17.80
N VAL A 42 6.64 -19.17 16.99
CA VAL A 42 5.78 -20.27 17.47
C VAL A 42 6.46 -21.62 17.36
N ASN A 43 6.31 -22.46 18.40
CA ASN A 43 6.79 -23.83 18.39
C ASN A 43 5.97 -24.72 17.43
N SER A 44 6.55 -25.10 16.28
CA SER A 44 5.89 -25.99 15.32
C SER A 44 5.84 -27.46 15.76
N THR A 45 6.69 -27.89 16.71
CA THR A 45 6.79 -29.29 17.17
C THR A 45 5.58 -29.73 18.01
N SER A 46 4.90 -28.80 18.70
CA SER A 46 3.66 -29.08 19.44
C SER A 46 2.42 -29.24 18.54
N ILE A 47 2.51 -28.83 17.27
CA ILE A 47 1.41 -28.94 16.28
C ILE A 47 1.49 -30.30 15.55
N LEU A 48 2.70 -30.79 15.30
CA LEU A 48 2.97 -32.05 14.59
C LEU A 48 2.63 -33.32 15.40
N THR A 49 2.33 -33.21 16.70
CA THR A 49 1.94 -34.36 17.52
C THR A 49 0.51 -34.85 17.21
N THR A 50 -0.24 -34.15 16.35
CA THR A 50 -1.67 -34.41 16.12
C THR A 50 -2.01 -34.87 14.69
N SER A 51 -1.05 -34.95 13.75
CA SER A 51 -1.36 -35.32 12.35
C SER A 51 -0.28 -36.19 11.69
N SER A 52 -0.26 -37.47 12.02
CA SER A 52 0.48 -38.49 11.26
C SER A 52 -0.36 -39.03 10.09
N HIS A 53 -0.41 -38.31 8.98
CA HIS A 53 -0.73 -38.90 7.67
C HIS A 53 0.10 -38.20 6.57
N ARG A 54 1.26 -38.80 6.25
CA ARG A 54 2.10 -38.42 5.11
C ARG A 54 1.57 -39.08 3.84
N ASN A 55 0.83 -38.34 3.01
CA ASN A 55 0.62 -38.70 1.61
C ASN A 55 1.34 -37.68 0.73
N SER A 56 2.41 -38.13 0.09
CA SER A 56 3.36 -37.36 -0.71
C SER A 56 2.76 -36.87 -2.04
N THR A 57 2.32 -35.60 -2.05
CA THR A 57 2.06 -34.80 -3.26
C THR A 57 2.50 -33.33 -3.11
N GLU A 58 3.20 -33.02 -2.02
CA GLU A 58 3.77 -31.70 -1.74
C GLU A 58 5.11 -31.53 -2.48
N CYS A 59 5.47 -30.30 -2.82
CA CYS A 59 6.77 -30.02 -3.42
C CYS A 59 7.88 -30.41 -2.42
N PRO A 60 8.91 -31.17 -2.85
CA PRO A 60 9.96 -31.60 -1.95
C PRO A 60 10.71 -30.37 -1.40
N LEU A 61 10.73 -30.24 -0.07
CA LEU A 61 11.64 -29.31 0.59
C LEU A 61 13.08 -29.70 0.22
N PRO A 62 13.99 -28.75 -0.04
CA PRO A 62 15.39 -29.08 -0.25
C PRO A 62 15.92 -29.82 0.99
N GLN A 63 16.17 -31.12 0.85
CA GLN A 63 16.82 -31.94 1.86
C GLN A 63 18.24 -31.42 2.04
N LYS A 64 18.50 -30.72 3.14
CA LYS A 64 19.86 -30.64 3.67
C LYS A 64 20.23 -32.05 4.16
N GLU A 65 20.88 -32.83 3.31
CA GLU A 65 21.58 -34.05 3.74
C GLU A 65 22.72 -33.66 4.68
N HIS A 66 22.86 -34.43 5.76
CA HIS A 66 23.60 -34.15 7.00
C HIS A 66 22.84 -33.28 8.01
N ALA A 67 21.85 -33.89 8.67
CA ALA A 67 21.48 -33.54 10.03
C ALA A 67 22.68 -33.83 10.96
N THR A 68 23.61 -32.88 11.06
CA THR A 68 24.11 -32.56 12.40
C THR A 68 22.91 -32.15 13.24
N LEU A 69 22.93 -32.45 14.54
CA LEU A 69 21.99 -31.94 15.54
C LEU A 69 22.05 -30.40 15.57
N GLU A 70 21.64 -29.72 14.50
CA GLU A 70 21.27 -28.32 14.55
C GLU A 70 19.93 -28.32 15.25
N THR A 71 19.96 -27.91 16.51
CA THR A 71 18.78 -27.49 17.28
C THR A 71 17.97 -26.56 16.39
N HIS A 72 16.99 -27.11 15.68
CA HIS A 72 15.92 -26.35 15.05
C HIS A 72 15.36 -25.49 16.17
N ARG A 73 15.62 -24.18 16.16
CA ARG A 73 15.11 -23.27 17.19
C ARG A 73 13.59 -23.42 17.15
N THR A 74 13.05 -24.14 18.13
CA THR A 74 11.61 -24.23 18.33
C THR A 74 11.19 -22.87 18.86
N GLY A 75 10.19 -22.26 18.25
CA GLY A 75 9.74 -20.93 18.65
C GLY A 75 9.43 -20.86 20.15
N GLU A 76 9.68 -19.70 20.74
CA GLU A 76 9.55 -19.46 22.19
C GLU A 76 8.10 -19.61 22.69
N PHE A 77 7.12 -19.35 21.82
CA PHE A 77 5.72 -19.29 22.19
C PHE A 77 4.94 -20.53 21.79
N VAL A 78 4.12 -21.04 22.71
CA VAL A 78 3.13 -22.10 22.45
C VAL A 78 1.77 -21.44 22.19
N TRP A 79 1.55 -21.02 20.95
CA TRP A 79 0.28 -20.45 20.50
C TRP A 79 -0.45 -21.44 19.60
N ASP A 80 -1.71 -21.72 19.91
CA ASP A 80 -2.59 -22.50 19.07
C ASP A 80 -2.86 -21.77 17.72
N PRO A 81 -3.15 -22.52 16.63
CA PRO A 81 -3.41 -21.92 15.32
C PRO A 81 -4.59 -20.94 15.31
N GLU A 82 -5.59 -21.16 16.17
CA GLU A 82 -6.75 -20.28 16.29
C GLU A 82 -6.34 -18.92 16.88
N LEU A 83 -5.57 -18.90 17.97
CA LEU A 83 -5.00 -17.68 18.55
C LEU A 83 -4.08 -16.93 17.58
N GLN A 84 -3.23 -17.64 16.84
CA GLN A 84 -2.40 -17.04 15.78
C GLN A 84 -3.27 -16.33 14.73
N GLY A 85 -4.36 -16.98 14.30
CA GLY A 85 -5.36 -16.42 13.39
C GLY A 85 -6.04 -15.17 13.96
N HIS A 86 -6.40 -15.18 15.24
CA HIS A 86 -6.98 -14.01 15.92
C HIS A 86 -6.00 -12.82 15.99
N ILE A 87 -4.73 -13.05 16.31
CA ILE A 87 -3.71 -11.99 16.38
C ILE A 87 -3.49 -11.36 14.99
N LEU A 88 -3.34 -12.20 13.94
CA LEU A 88 -3.19 -11.72 12.57
C LEU A 88 -4.46 -10.98 12.09
N GLY A 89 -5.62 -11.54 12.38
CA GLY A 89 -6.93 -10.97 12.03
C GLY A 89 -7.21 -9.63 12.68
N ALA A 90 -6.76 -9.41 13.92
CA ALA A 90 -6.93 -8.14 14.63
C ALA A 90 -6.33 -6.94 13.85
N GLY A 91 -5.18 -7.14 13.20
CA GLY A 91 -4.57 -6.11 12.35
C GLY A 91 -5.41 -5.79 11.11
N PHE A 92 -5.99 -6.81 10.46
CA PHE A 92 -6.91 -6.59 9.33
C PHE A 92 -8.19 -5.89 9.76
N LEU A 93 -8.73 -6.23 10.93
CA LEU A 93 -9.90 -5.57 11.48
C LEU A 93 -9.63 -4.08 11.75
N GLY A 94 -8.49 -3.75 12.36
CA GLY A 94 -8.07 -2.37 12.55
C GLY A 94 -7.96 -1.60 11.23
N TYR A 95 -7.36 -2.23 10.21
CA TYR A 95 -7.26 -1.65 8.86
C TYR A 95 -8.64 -1.37 8.25
N LEU A 96 -9.59 -2.29 8.39
CA LEU A 96 -10.97 -2.13 7.88
C LEU A 96 -11.68 -0.94 8.54
N LEU A 97 -11.60 -0.85 9.87
CA LEU A 97 -12.30 0.17 10.66
C LEU A 97 -11.79 1.59 10.38
N ALA A 98 -10.52 1.75 10.01
CA ALA A 98 -9.91 3.07 9.84
C ALA A 98 -10.09 3.71 8.45
N GLN A 99 -10.46 2.94 7.42
CA GLN A 99 -10.46 3.45 6.04
C GLN A 99 -11.52 4.53 5.76
N ILE A 100 -12.78 4.29 6.13
CA ILE A 100 -13.86 5.29 5.95
C ILE A 100 -13.64 6.52 6.84
N PRO A 101 -13.37 6.38 8.16
CA PRO A 101 -13.04 7.52 9.00
C PRO A 101 -11.80 8.27 8.52
N GLY A 102 -10.78 7.56 8.03
CA GLY A 102 -9.55 8.15 7.50
C GLY A 102 -9.81 9.08 6.32
N GLY A 103 -10.68 8.69 5.39
CA GLY A 103 -11.10 9.55 4.29
C GLY A 103 -11.84 10.81 4.73
N LEU A 104 -12.74 10.68 5.71
CA LEU A 104 -13.48 11.81 6.28
C LEU A 104 -12.56 12.78 7.03
N LEU A 105 -11.64 12.23 7.84
CA LEU A 105 -10.69 13.02 8.61
C LEU A 105 -9.67 13.72 7.70
N ALA A 106 -9.17 13.05 6.67
CA ALA A 106 -8.24 13.66 5.70
C ALA A 106 -8.90 14.81 4.92
N GLY A 107 -10.20 14.70 4.61
CA GLY A 107 -10.95 15.77 3.97
C GLY A 107 -11.17 17.00 4.89
N ARG A 108 -11.31 16.79 6.20
CA ARG A 108 -11.60 17.87 7.18
C ARG A 108 -10.35 18.52 7.78
N PHE A 109 -9.37 17.71 8.20
CA PHE A 109 -8.18 18.14 8.91
C PHE A 109 -6.93 18.21 8.03
N GLY A 110 -7.06 17.79 6.77
CA GLY A 110 -5.97 17.73 5.82
C GLY A 110 -5.23 16.39 5.81
N THR A 111 -4.53 16.11 4.72
CA THR A 111 -3.83 14.84 4.52
C THR A 111 -2.64 14.67 5.47
N LYS A 112 -1.83 15.72 5.64
CA LYS A 112 -0.54 15.65 6.35
C LYS A 112 -0.68 15.14 7.79
N PRO A 113 -1.54 15.72 8.67
CA PRO A 113 -1.64 15.27 10.05
C PRO A 113 -2.17 13.84 10.16
N ILE A 114 -3.21 13.49 9.40
CA ILE A 114 -3.84 12.16 9.45
C ILE A 114 -2.86 11.07 8.99
N LEU A 115 -2.12 11.32 7.91
CA LEU A 115 -1.11 10.40 7.41
C LEU A 115 0.05 10.23 8.40
N LEU A 116 0.55 11.32 9.00
CA LEU A 116 1.64 11.26 9.98
C LEU A 116 1.21 10.55 11.27
N ILE A 117 0.00 10.83 11.79
CA ILE A 117 -0.55 10.13 12.95
C ILE A 117 -0.62 8.62 12.68
N GLY A 118 -1.14 8.23 11.50
CA GLY A 118 -1.20 6.83 11.10
C GLY A 118 0.16 6.16 11.02
N LEU A 119 1.13 6.82 10.37
CA LEU A 119 2.49 6.31 10.20
C LEU A 119 3.24 6.16 11.53
N PHE A 120 3.20 7.18 12.39
CA PHE A 120 3.85 7.11 13.71
C PHE A 120 3.17 6.10 14.62
N ALA A 121 1.83 6.07 14.68
CA ALA A 121 1.09 5.09 15.47
C ALA A 121 1.41 3.66 15.02
N ALA A 122 1.41 3.38 13.71
CA ALA A 122 1.76 2.08 13.17
C ALA A 122 3.21 1.68 13.49
N SER A 123 4.15 2.62 13.32
CA SER A 123 5.59 2.36 13.53
C SER A 123 5.93 2.16 15.02
N ILE A 124 5.37 2.98 15.92
CA ILE A 124 5.56 2.83 17.37
C ILE A 124 4.94 1.52 17.86
N CYS A 125 3.71 1.19 17.42
CA CYS A 125 3.09 -0.09 17.75
C CYS A 125 3.94 -1.27 17.24
N ASN A 126 4.51 -1.17 16.04
CA ASN A 126 5.42 -2.18 15.50
C ASN A 126 6.69 -2.34 16.37
N LEU A 127 7.25 -1.25 16.90
CA LEU A 127 8.39 -1.32 17.84
C LEU A 127 8.02 -1.96 19.18
N LEU A 128 6.77 -1.79 19.63
CA LEU A 128 6.28 -2.37 20.88
C LEU A 128 5.85 -3.83 20.74
N SER A 129 5.67 -4.34 19.51
CA SER A 129 5.23 -5.71 19.25
C SER A 129 6.07 -6.79 19.97
N PRO A 130 7.42 -6.75 19.99
CA PRO A 130 8.20 -7.76 20.70
C PRO A 130 7.98 -7.76 22.21
N VAL A 131 7.92 -6.57 22.81
CA VAL A 131 7.68 -6.40 24.25
C VAL A 131 6.28 -6.92 24.62
N ALA A 132 5.29 -6.66 23.77
CA ALA A 132 3.94 -7.15 23.99
C ALA A 132 3.80 -8.67 23.83
N ALA A 133 4.50 -9.26 22.86
CA ALA A 133 4.51 -10.71 22.65
C ALA A 133 5.05 -11.46 23.87
N GLN A 134 6.09 -10.92 24.53
CA GLN A 134 6.67 -11.49 25.74
C GLN A 134 5.73 -11.41 26.96
N GLN A 135 4.87 -10.40 27.03
CA GLN A 135 3.93 -10.26 28.13
C GLN A 135 2.70 -11.16 27.94
N HIS A 136 1.91 -10.91 26.89
CA HIS A 136 0.67 -11.64 26.63
C HIS A 136 0.25 -11.58 25.15
N ALA A 137 -0.23 -12.70 24.62
CA ALA A 137 -0.71 -12.81 23.23
C ALA A 137 -1.86 -11.85 22.89
N TYR A 138 -2.79 -11.61 23.83
CA TYR A 138 -3.89 -10.65 23.61
C TYR A 138 -3.43 -9.19 23.58
N LEU A 139 -2.38 -8.85 24.32
CA LEU A 139 -1.77 -7.51 24.24
C LEU A 139 -1.17 -7.30 22.85
N LEU A 140 -0.52 -8.33 22.30
CA LEU A 140 -0.04 -8.31 20.92
C LEU A 140 -1.20 -8.09 19.94
N ALA A 141 -2.34 -8.80 20.09
CA ALA A 141 -3.52 -8.58 19.25
C ALA A 141 -4.03 -7.12 19.29
N VAL A 142 -4.07 -6.50 20.47
CA VAL A 142 -4.50 -5.09 20.63
C VAL A 142 -3.53 -4.12 19.93
N ILE A 143 -2.22 -4.28 20.13
CA ILE A 143 -1.20 -3.46 19.45
C ILE A 143 -1.32 -3.62 17.93
N HIS A 144 -1.57 -4.83 17.46
CA HIS A 144 -1.76 -5.12 16.04
C HIS A 144 -3.02 -4.48 15.47
N LEU A 145 -4.10 -4.42 16.24
CA LEU A 145 -5.32 -3.69 15.87
C LEU A 145 -5.04 -2.19 15.70
N ILE A 146 -4.39 -1.55 16.67
CA ILE A 146 -4.06 -0.11 16.63
C ILE A 146 -3.14 0.19 15.45
N ARG A 147 -2.13 -0.66 15.23
CA ARG A 147 -1.24 -0.57 14.09
C ARG A 147 -1.97 -0.69 12.76
N GLY A 148 -2.90 -1.65 12.66
CA GLY A 148 -3.76 -1.83 11.50
C GLY A 148 -4.60 -0.59 11.21
N MET A 149 -5.15 0.05 12.26
CA MET A 149 -5.87 1.32 12.12
C MET A 149 -4.97 2.40 11.52
N GLY A 150 -3.74 2.57 12.03
CA GLY A 150 -2.78 3.52 11.47
C GLY A 150 -2.47 3.25 9.99
N GLN A 151 -2.38 1.97 9.61
CA GLN A 151 -2.18 1.56 8.22
C GLN A 151 -3.38 1.85 7.31
N GLY A 152 -4.61 1.71 7.82
CA GLY A 152 -5.84 1.97 7.09
C GLY A 152 -6.05 3.44 6.69
N LEU A 153 -5.37 4.37 7.36
CA LEU A 153 -5.46 5.81 7.06
C LEU A 153 -4.69 6.20 5.79
N GLN A 154 -3.69 5.42 5.38
CA GLN A 154 -2.73 5.83 4.34
C GLN A 154 -3.39 6.05 2.98
N GLN A 155 -4.10 5.05 2.48
CA GLN A 155 -4.70 5.06 1.14
C GLN A 155 -5.71 6.20 0.91
N PRO A 156 -6.72 6.43 1.78
CA PRO A 156 -7.65 7.55 1.62
C PRO A 156 -6.98 8.91 1.85
N SER A 157 -5.95 8.99 2.69
CA SER A 157 -5.22 10.24 2.91
C SER A 157 -4.39 10.63 1.68
N MET A 158 -3.73 9.66 1.04
CA MET A 158 -2.94 9.88 -0.17
C MET A 158 -3.78 10.30 -1.37
N SER A 159 -5.01 9.81 -1.52
CA SER A 159 -5.88 10.20 -2.64
C SER A 159 -6.23 11.70 -2.60
N VAL A 160 -6.47 12.25 -1.40
CA VAL A 160 -6.70 13.68 -1.17
C VAL A 160 -5.47 14.52 -1.53
N LEU A 161 -4.27 14.02 -1.26
CA LEU A 161 -3.04 14.71 -1.66
C LEU A 161 -2.84 14.70 -3.17
N MET A 162 -3.07 13.55 -3.81
CA MET A 162 -2.95 13.40 -5.27
C MET A 162 -3.87 14.38 -5.99
N ALA A 163 -5.08 14.61 -5.47
CA ALA A 163 -6.01 15.61 -5.99
C ALA A 163 -5.39 17.02 -6.02
N LYS A 164 -4.63 17.38 -4.98
CA LYS A 164 -4.04 18.72 -4.77
C LYS A 164 -2.71 18.92 -5.51
N TRP A 165 -1.85 17.91 -5.57
CA TRP A 165 -0.46 18.04 -6.07
C TRP A 165 -0.27 17.62 -7.52
N PHE A 166 -1.07 16.68 -8.02
CA PHE A 166 -0.80 16.04 -9.31
C PHE A 166 -1.72 16.57 -10.42
N PRO A 167 -1.14 17.15 -11.48
CA PRO A 167 -1.87 17.51 -12.70
C PRO A 167 -2.49 16.26 -13.35
N ARG A 168 -3.71 16.39 -13.90
CA ARG A 168 -4.50 15.27 -14.46
C ARG A 168 -3.71 14.42 -15.47
N ASN A 169 -2.94 15.05 -16.36
CA ASN A 169 -2.19 14.37 -17.43
C ASN A 169 -1.08 13.42 -16.93
N GLU A 170 -0.45 13.72 -15.78
CA GLU A 170 0.64 12.92 -15.21
C GLU A 170 0.22 12.21 -13.90
N ARG A 171 -1.04 12.40 -13.47
CA ARG A 171 -1.58 11.89 -12.21
C ARG A 171 -1.54 10.36 -12.14
N GLY A 172 -1.92 9.69 -13.23
CA GLY A 172 -1.87 8.23 -13.36
C GLY A 172 -0.49 7.69 -13.05
N PHE A 173 0.53 8.20 -13.75
CA PHE A 173 1.92 7.79 -13.58
C PHE A 173 2.47 8.06 -12.17
N LEU A 174 2.29 9.28 -11.64
CA LEU A 174 2.79 9.64 -10.31
C LEU A 174 2.11 8.81 -9.20
N SER A 175 0.83 8.49 -9.36
CA SER A 175 0.10 7.66 -8.40
C SER A 175 0.51 6.19 -8.50
N ALA A 176 0.72 5.67 -9.73
CA ALA A 176 1.30 4.35 -9.96
C ALA A 176 2.64 4.21 -9.22
N PHE A 177 3.50 5.23 -9.34
CA PHE A 177 4.80 5.23 -8.70
C PHE A 177 4.69 5.14 -7.17
N ILE A 178 3.83 5.96 -6.54
CA ILE A 178 3.59 5.90 -5.08
C ILE A 178 3.13 4.50 -4.65
N TYR A 179 2.19 3.92 -5.38
CA TYR A 179 1.57 2.66 -4.98
C TYR A 179 2.38 1.42 -5.35
N CYS A 180 3.31 1.52 -6.30
CA CYS A 180 4.33 0.50 -6.54
C CYS A 180 5.23 0.30 -5.29
N GLY A 181 5.23 1.24 -4.35
CA GLY A 181 5.85 1.07 -3.05
C GLY A 181 5.25 -0.07 -2.22
N TYR A 182 3.97 -0.40 -2.37
CA TYR A 182 3.35 -1.51 -1.64
C TYR A 182 4.01 -2.87 -1.97
N PRO A 183 4.02 -3.35 -3.23
CA PRO A 183 4.65 -4.62 -3.57
C PRO A 183 6.15 -4.62 -3.30
N LEU A 184 6.84 -3.48 -3.51
CA LEU A 184 8.26 -3.37 -3.17
C LEU A 184 8.50 -3.53 -1.67
N GLY A 185 7.67 -2.90 -0.83
CA GLY A 185 7.75 -3.04 0.62
C GLY A 185 7.51 -4.47 1.09
N ALA A 186 6.57 -5.18 0.47
CA ALA A 186 6.32 -6.60 0.72
C ALA A 186 7.56 -7.45 0.42
N PHE A 187 8.13 -7.25 -0.77
CA PHE A 187 9.31 -7.98 -1.24
C PHE A 187 10.54 -7.75 -0.37
N ILE A 188 10.78 -6.48 0.02
CA ILE A 188 11.88 -6.14 0.94
C ILE A 188 11.64 -6.80 2.30
N ALA A 189 10.42 -6.80 2.81
CA ALA A 189 10.09 -7.43 4.08
C ALA A 189 10.28 -8.96 4.03
N SER A 190 9.81 -9.64 2.99
CA SER A 190 10.00 -11.09 2.86
C SER A 190 11.48 -11.48 2.78
N LEU A 191 12.26 -10.74 1.99
CA LEU A 191 13.69 -11.03 1.80
C LEU A 191 14.52 -10.77 3.06
N ILE A 192 14.31 -9.63 3.72
CA ILE A 192 15.12 -9.22 4.88
C ILE A 192 14.66 -9.92 6.16
N SER A 193 13.36 -10.15 6.35
CA SER A 193 12.85 -10.71 7.62
C SER A 193 13.35 -12.13 7.88
N GLY A 194 13.45 -12.98 6.85
CA GLY A 194 14.02 -14.32 6.99
C GLY A 194 15.47 -14.28 7.49
N ALA A 195 16.31 -13.47 6.84
CA ALA A 195 17.70 -13.29 7.24
C ALA A 195 17.86 -12.68 8.65
N LEU A 196 16.95 -11.79 9.06
CA LEU A 196 16.96 -11.20 10.40
C LEU A 196 16.56 -12.20 11.49
N CYS A 197 15.62 -13.10 11.21
CA CYS A 197 15.20 -14.15 12.15
C CYS A 197 16.33 -15.16 12.45
N ASP A 198 17.23 -15.39 11.50
CA ASP A 198 18.37 -16.30 11.66
C ASP A 198 19.50 -15.71 12.51
N LEU A 199 19.53 -14.39 12.71
CA LEU A 199 20.56 -13.74 13.54
C LEU A 199 20.40 -14.14 15.02
N GLU A 200 21.51 -14.42 15.69
CA GLU A 200 21.50 -14.75 17.13
C GLU A 200 21.28 -13.53 18.04
N PHE A 201 21.38 -12.33 17.48
CA PHE A 201 21.21 -11.08 18.20
C PHE A 201 19.74 -10.89 18.63
N LEU A 202 19.49 -10.60 19.92
CA LEU A 202 18.16 -10.39 20.51
C LEU A 202 17.13 -11.51 20.28
N GLY A 203 17.56 -12.75 20.01
CA GLY A 203 16.65 -13.86 19.70
C GLY A 203 16.08 -13.84 18.27
N GLY A 204 16.67 -13.03 17.38
CA GLY A 204 16.38 -13.01 15.92
C GLY A 204 15.08 -12.31 15.57
N TRP A 205 13.94 -12.91 15.94
CA TRP A 205 12.61 -12.44 15.54
C TRP A 205 12.27 -10.99 15.97
N PRO A 206 12.71 -10.45 17.13
CA PRO A 206 12.43 -9.06 17.50
C PRO A 206 13.05 -8.04 16.56
N LEU A 207 14.16 -8.39 15.88
CA LEU A 207 14.89 -7.50 14.99
C LEU A 207 14.06 -7.08 13.79
N VAL A 208 13.19 -7.96 13.30
CA VAL A 208 12.26 -7.66 12.20
C VAL A 208 11.37 -6.47 12.60
N PHE A 209 10.85 -6.49 13.82
CA PHE A 209 10.00 -5.41 14.32
C PHE A 209 10.77 -4.11 14.56
N TYR A 210 11.98 -4.20 15.14
CA TYR A 210 12.80 -3.01 15.42
C TYR A 210 13.29 -2.32 14.16
N THR A 211 13.79 -3.06 13.18
CA THR A 211 14.32 -2.50 11.91
C THR A 211 13.26 -1.74 11.13
N PHE A 212 12.13 -2.38 10.82
CA PHE A 212 11.05 -1.75 10.06
C PHE A 212 10.28 -0.70 10.86
N GLY A 213 10.23 -0.83 12.19
CA GLY A 213 9.64 0.17 13.08
C GLY A 213 10.46 1.47 13.11
N LEU A 214 11.79 1.36 13.29
CA LEU A 214 12.69 2.51 13.28
C LEU A 214 12.74 3.19 11.91
N LEU A 215 12.74 2.41 10.83
CA LEU A 215 12.65 2.95 9.47
C LEU A 215 11.37 3.76 9.26
N GLY A 216 10.24 3.31 9.83
CA GLY A 216 8.96 4.03 9.76
C GLY A 216 8.96 5.33 10.53
N VAL A 217 9.54 5.34 11.73
CA VAL A 217 9.74 6.58 12.50
C VAL A 217 10.65 7.56 11.75
N PHE A 218 11.74 7.06 11.16
CA PHE A 218 12.66 7.89 10.36
C PHE A 218 11.98 8.50 9.14
N VAL A 219 11.25 7.71 8.35
CA VAL A 219 10.47 8.23 7.21
C VAL A 219 9.40 9.21 7.69
N GLY A 220 8.75 8.95 8.83
CA GLY A 220 7.81 9.87 9.46
C GLY A 220 8.45 11.23 9.74
N PHE A 221 9.66 11.27 10.32
CA PHE A 221 10.40 12.51 10.51
C PHE A 221 10.73 13.22 9.19
N LEU A 222 11.17 12.49 8.17
CA LEU A 222 11.39 13.08 6.84
C LEU A 222 10.11 13.71 6.29
N MET A 223 8.97 13.06 6.46
CA MET A 223 7.68 13.59 6.02
C MET A 223 7.24 14.82 6.82
N VAL A 224 7.52 14.89 8.12
CA VAL A 224 7.22 16.10 8.93
C VAL A 224 7.85 17.35 8.30
N PHE A 225 9.13 17.26 7.89
CA PHE A 225 9.88 18.40 7.36
C PHE A 225 9.67 18.66 5.88
N PHE A 226 9.61 17.62 5.05
CA PHE A 226 9.64 17.78 3.59
C PHE A 226 8.28 17.64 2.91
N PHE A 227 7.26 17.12 3.60
CA PHE A 227 5.93 16.92 3.05
C PHE A 227 5.02 18.11 3.39
N PHE A 228 4.51 18.78 2.37
CA PHE A 228 3.61 19.94 2.51
C PHE A 228 2.23 19.59 1.99
N GLU A 229 1.19 20.10 2.63
CA GLU A 229 -0.19 19.76 2.27
C GLU A 229 -0.61 20.45 0.97
N GLN A 230 -0.40 21.75 0.85
CA GLN A 230 -0.71 22.49 -0.37
C GLN A 230 0.57 22.82 -1.15
N PRO A 231 0.52 22.78 -2.50
CA PRO A 231 1.64 23.25 -3.32
C PRO A 231 2.02 24.71 -3.06
N SER A 232 1.06 25.55 -2.62
CA SER A 232 1.28 26.96 -2.27
C SER A 232 2.18 27.13 -1.05
N ASP A 233 2.06 26.24 -0.08
CA ASP A 233 2.75 26.32 1.21
C ASP A 233 4.20 25.84 1.12
N ASP A 234 4.53 25.14 0.04
CA ASP A 234 5.87 24.62 -0.19
C ASP A 234 6.86 25.78 -0.44
N PRO A 235 7.95 25.88 0.34
CA PRO A 235 8.94 26.95 0.19
C PRO A 235 9.83 26.77 -1.05
N ASN A 236 9.99 25.54 -1.53
CA ASN A 236 10.93 25.17 -2.58
C ASN A 236 10.28 25.07 -3.97
N ILE A 237 8.95 25.18 -4.07
CA ILE A 237 8.25 25.11 -5.35
C ILE A 237 8.62 26.28 -6.27
N THR A 238 8.77 25.99 -7.57
CA THR A 238 8.96 27.04 -8.57
C THR A 238 7.63 27.70 -8.92
N PRO A 239 7.58 29.04 -9.11
CA PRO A 239 6.35 29.74 -9.48
C PRO A 239 5.71 29.22 -10.78
N SER A 240 6.54 28.80 -11.74
CA SER A 240 6.10 28.18 -13.00
C SER A 240 5.46 26.80 -12.78
N GLU A 241 6.02 25.97 -11.90
CA GLU A 241 5.43 24.68 -11.53
C GLU A 241 4.09 24.86 -10.81
N LEU A 242 4.02 25.80 -9.86
CA LEU A 242 2.79 26.09 -9.13
C LEU A 242 1.66 26.54 -10.08
N GLN A 243 1.96 27.43 -11.02
CA GLN A 243 1.01 27.87 -12.05
C GLN A 243 0.54 26.70 -12.92
N HIS A 244 1.45 25.80 -13.30
CA HIS A 244 1.11 24.63 -14.11
C HIS A 244 0.16 23.68 -13.38
N ILE A 245 0.37 23.41 -12.09
CA ILE A 245 -0.50 22.51 -11.31
C ILE A 245 -1.93 23.07 -11.25
N ILE A 246 -2.06 24.36 -10.91
CA ILE A 246 -3.36 25.01 -10.73
C ILE A 246 -4.10 25.14 -12.06
N GLN A 247 -3.41 25.57 -13.13
CA GLN A 247 -4.04 25.72 -14.44
C GLN A 247 -4.57 24.38 -14.97
N ASN A 248 -3.86 23.28 -14.71
CA ASN A 248 -4.35 21.95 -15.07
C ASN A 248 -5.57 21.56 -14.24
N GLN A 249 -5.65 21.92 -12.97
CA GLN A 249 -6.84 21.67 -12.13
C GLN A 249 -8.07 22.44 -12.65
N ASP A 250 -7.90 23.72 -13.01
CA ASP A 250 -9.00 24.55 -13.55
C ASP A 250 -9.49 24.05 -14.92
N ASN A 251 -8.58 23.64 -15.82
CA ASN A 251 -8.98 23.07 -17.11
C ASN A 251 -9.64 21.69 -16.97
N SER A 252 -9.35 20.98 -15.88
CA SER A 252 -9.89 19.64 -15.62
C SER A 252 -11.36 19.66 -15.21
N SER A 253 -11.88 20.77 -14.65
CA SER A 253 -13.31 20.88 -14.32
C SER A 253 -14.23 20.93 -15.54
N VAL A 254 -13.67 21.16 -16.73
CA VAL A 254 -14.40 21.39 -17.98
C VAL A 254 -14.24 20.25 -18.99
N ALA A 255 -13.17 19.44 -18.88
CA ALA A 255 -12.87 18.37 -19.83
C ALA A 255 -13.42 17.00 -19.39
N ALA A 256 -14.14 16.32 -20.29
CA ALA A 256 -14.49 14.91 -20.15
C ALA A 256 -13.22 14.06 -20.05
N GLY A 257 -13.18 13.14 -19.10
CA GLY A 257 -12.01 12.29 -18.87
C GLY A 257 -11.99 11.12 -19.84
N SER A 258 -10.87 10.92 -20.54
CA SER A 258 -10.61 9.62 -21.17
C SER A 258 -10.27 8.61 -20.08
N LEU A 259 -10.99 7.50 -20.01
CA LEU A 259 -10.70 6.40 -19.09
C LEU A 259 -9.26 5.92 -19.29
N ASP A 260 -8.43 5.98 -18.24
CA ASP A 260 -7.04 5.51 -18.33
C ASP A 260 -7.01 3.98 -18.39
N ILE A 261 -6.59 3.46 -19.55
CA ILE A 261 -6.48 2.01 -19.82
C ILE A 261 -5.36 1.37 -18.98
N SER A 262 -4.51 2.15 -18.31
CA SER A 262 -3.42 1.64 -17.46
C SER A 262 -3.90 0.66 -16.38
N GLY A 263 -5.11 0.84 -15.84
CA GLY A 263 -5.69 -0.10 -14.86
C GLY A 263 -5.90 -1.50 -15.44
N ILE A 264 -6.33 -1.57 -16.71
CA ILE A 264 -6.56 -2.83 -17.42
C ILE A 264 -5.24 -3.52 -17.75
N LYS A 265 -4.21 -2.75 -18.15
CA LYS A 265 -2.85 -3.28 -18.32
C LYS A 265 -2.36 -3.93 -17.02
N GLY A 266 -2.68 -3.33 -15.86
CA GLY A 266 -2.44 -3.92 -14.55
C GLY A 266 -3.18 -5.23 -14.31
N CYS A 267 -4.49 -5.29 -14.59
CA CYS A 267 -5.27 -6.53 -14.43
C CYS A 267 -4.79 -7.67 -15.36
N ILE A 268 -4.42 -7.35 -16.60
CA ILE A 268 -3.88 -8.33 -17.55
C ILE A 268 -2.52 -8.84 -17.05
N LEU A 269 -1.61 -7.95 -16.66
CA LEU A 269 -0.28 -8.33 -16.18
C LEU A 269 -0.37 -9.14 -14.87
N PHE A 270 -1.30 -8.80 -13.99
CA PHE A 270 -1.62 -9.59 -12.79
C PHE A 270 -2.07 -11.01 -13.15
N THR A 271 -3.00 -11.12 -14.12
CA THR A 271 -3.51 -12.41 -14.62
C THR A 271 -2.38 -13.26 -15.19
N ILE A 272 -1.51 -12.67 -16.02
CA ILE A 272 -0.32 -13.34 -16.57
C ILE A 272 0.61 -13.82 -15.46
N GLY A 273 0.89 -12.98 -14.45
CA GLY A 273 1.73 -13.34 -13.32
C GLY A 273 1.18 -14.52 -12.52
N THR A 274 -0.14 -14.52 -12.23
CA THR A 274 -0.79 -15.64 -11.54
C THR A 274 -0.83 -16.93 -12.36
N ILE A 275 -0.98 -16.85 -13.68
CA ILE A 275 -0.84 -18.00 -14.58
C ILE A 275 0.62 -18.49 -14.61
N GLY A 276 1.59 -17.57 -14.54
CA GLY A 276 3.01 -17.91 -14.41
C GLY A 276 3.30 -18.78 -13.18
N VAL A 277 2.68 -18.47 -12.03
CA VAL A 277 2.75 -19.28 -10.80
C VAL A 277 2.03 -20.63 -10.94
N TYR A 278 1.02 -20.73 -11.79
CA TYR A 278 0.40 -22.02 -12.08
C TYR A 278 1.32 -22.92 -12.93
N LEU A 279 2.07 -22.33 -13.85
CA LEU A 279 2.94 -23.05 -14.80
C LEU A 279 4.33 -23.38 -14.22
N SER A 280 4.78 -22.67 -13.19
CA SER A 280 6.08 -22.81 -12.54
C SER A 280 6.26 -24.12 -11.77
N GLY A 281 5.18 -24.77 -11.35
CA GLY A 281 5.24 -26.00 -10.56
C GLY A 281 5.98 -25.79 -9.23
N CYS A 282 7.02 -26.59 -8.98
CA CYS A 282 7.74 -26.61 -7.70
C CYS A 282 9.00 -25.72 -7.63
N ASP A 283 9.33 -24.94 -8.67
CA ASP A 283 10.48 -24.05 -8.62
C ASP A 283 10.21 -22.83 -7.73
N THR A 284 10.86 -22.79 -6.56
CA THR A 284 10.67 -21.72 -5.57
C THR A 284 11.12 -20.36 -6.10
N MET A 285 12.19 -20.29 -6.91
CA MET A 285 12.71 -19.02 -7.42
C MET A 285 11.76 -18.43 -8.47
N TRP A 286 11.26 -19.26 -9.39
CA TRP A 286 10.31 -18.82 -10.40
C TRP A 286 8.96 -18.42 -9.79
N ASN A 287 8.50 -19.14 -8.75
CA ASN A 287 7.31 -18.79 -7.97
C ASN A 287 7.40 -17.38 -7.34
N GLU A 288 8.51 -17.07 -6.68
CA GLU A 288 8.73 -15.76 -6.06
C GLU A 288 8.77 -14.63 -7.10
N ILE A 289 9.46 -14.84 -8.23
CA ILE A 289 9.54 -13.84 -9.31
C ILE A 289 8.17 -13.60 -9.94
N CYS A 290 7.43 -14.66 -10.27
CA CYS A 290 6.10 -14.54 -10.87
C CYS A 290 5.11 -13.87 -9.90
N LEU A 291 5.17 -14.19 -8.61
CA LEU A 291 4.35 -13.55 -7.58
C LEU A 291 4.71 -12.08 -7.40
N PHE A 292 6.00 -11.73 -7.46
CA PHE A 292 6.45 -10.34 -7.45
C PHE A 292 5.91 -9.57 -8.65
N ILE A 293 6.01 -10.11 -9.87
CA ILE A 293 5.48 -9.47 -11.09
C ILE A 293 3.96 -9.31 -10.99
N ALA A 294 3.24 -10.35 -10.53
CA ALA A 294 1.80 -10.27 -10.30
C ALA A 294 1.47 -9.13 -9.33
N THR A 295 2.11 -9.10 -8.17
CA THR A 295 1.85 -8.09 -7.13
C THR A 295 2.28 -6.68 -7.55
N ALA A 296 3.38 -6.55 -8.31
CA ALA A 296 3.83 -5.29 -8.90
C ALA A 296 2.80 -4.73 -9.91
N SER A 297 2.08 -5.61 -10.60
CA SER A 297 1.00 -5.24 -11.54
C SER A 297 -0.16 -4.50 -10.88
N ILE A 298 -0.36 -4.71 -9.57
CA ILE A 298 -1.36 -3.98 -8.77
C ILE A 298 -1.04 -2.48 -8.76
N GLY A 299 0.24 -2.09 -8.81
CA GLY A 299 0.65 -0.68 -8.94
C GLY A 299 0.09 0.01 -10.19
N PHE A 300 0.02 -0.71 -11.32
CA PHE A 300 -0.63 -0.23 -12.55
C PHE A 300 -2.17 -0.25 -12.43
N GLY A 301 -2.73 -1.26 -11.76
CA GLY A 301 -4.15 -1.30 -11.40
C GLY A 301 -4.58 -0.06 -10.60
N PHE A 302 -3.75 0.37 -9.67
CA PHE A 302 -3.97 1.58 -8.87
C PHE A 302 -3.82 2.88 -9.66
N ALA A 303 -2.98 2.90 -10.69
CA ALA A 303 -2.82 4.03 -11.60
C ALA A 303 -4.09 4.34 -12.40
N GLY A 304 -4.85 3.29 -12.78
CA GLY A 304 -6.07 3.45 -13.57
C GLY A 304 -7.36 3.39 -12.74
N CYS A 305 -7.58 2.33 -11.97
CA CYS A 305 -8.88 2.10 -11.32
C CYS A 305 -9.06 2.96 -10.06
N LEU A 306 -8.07 3.01 -9.18
CA LEU A 306 -8.21 3.77 -7.93
C LEU A 306 -8.20 5.28 -8.15
N ILE A 307 -7.46 5.76 -9.13
CA ILE A 307 -7.40 7.20 -9.43
C ILE A 307 -8.75 7.74 -9.91
N THR A 308 -9.62 6.88 -10.45
CA THR A 308 -10.97 7.29 -10.87
C THR A 308 -11.76 7.90 -9.73
N ALA A 309 -11.58 7.44 -8.49
CA ALA A 309 -12.23 8.04 -7.32
C ALA A 309 -11.79 9.50 -7.11
N VAL A 310 -10.55 9.84 -7.48
CA VAL A 310 -10.01 11.21 -7.43
C VAL A 310 -10.51 12.04 -8.61
N ASP A 311 -10.64 11.43 -9.78
CA ASP A 311 -11.09 12.12 -10.99
C ASP A 311 -12.61 12.37 -11.01
N MET A 312 -13.41 11.44 -10.50
CA MET A 312 -14.87 11.57 -10.38
C MET A 312 -15.29 12.66 -9.39
N SER A 313 -14.56 12.77 -8.27
CA SER A 313 -14.85 13.76 -7.23
C SER A 313 -13.57 14.15 -6.50
N PRO A 314 -12.86 15.20 -6.98
CA PRO A 314 -11.67 15.71 -6.28
C PRO A 314 -11.98 16.18 -4.86
N THR A 315 -13.21 16.65 -4.61
CA THR A 315 -13.64 17.17 -3.30
C THR A 315 -13.85 16.06 -2.27
N TYR A 316 -14.47 14.95 -2.69
CA TYR A 316 -14.83 13.83 -1.80
C TYR A 316 -13.99 12.57 -2.02
N CYS A 317 -12.87 12.68 -2.75
CA CYS A 317 -12.02 11.56 -3.15
C CYS A 317 -11.51 10.71 -1.97
N GLY A 318 -11.24 11.32 -0.81
CA GLY A 318 -10.83 10.59 0.40
C GLY A 318 -11.90 9.62 0.89
N VAL A 319 -13.16 10.05 0.90
CA VAL A 319 -14.30 9.23 1.34
C VAL A 319 -14.60 8.13 0.32
N LEU A 320 -14.63 8.46 -0.97
CA LEU A 320 -14.81 7.48 -2.05
C LEU A 320 -13.71 6.41 -2.01
N MET A 321 -12.46 6.83 -1.83
CA MET A 321 -11.33 5.91 -1.67
C MET A 321 -11.48 5.04 -0.43
N GLY A 322 -11.89 5.62 0.71
CA GLY A 322 -12.15 4.87 1.94
C GLY A 322 -13.19 3.76 1.76
N PHE A 323 -14.31 4.07 1.09
CA PHE A 323 -15.35 3.08 0.77
C PHE A 323 -14.84 1.98 -0.17
N ALA A 324 -14.21 2.37 -1.30
CA ALA A 324 -13.69 1.41 -2.28
C ALA A 324 -12.65 0.46 -1.65
N SER A 325 -11.77 1.00 -0.83
CA SER A 325 -10.71 0.24 -0.16
C SER A 325 -11.27 -0.69 0.92
N THR A 326 -12.35 -0.27 1.61
CA THR A 326 -13.06 -1.10 2.59
C THR A 326 -13.67 -2.32 1.92
N LEU A 327 -14.34 -2.13 0.78
CA LEU A 327 -14.85 -3.25 -0.05
C LEU A 327 -13.73 -4.18 -0.51
N ALA A 328 -12.61 -3.62 -0.98
CA ALA A 328 -11.45 -4.41 -1.36
C ALA A 328 -10.87 -5.21 -0.16
N SER A 329 -10.92 -4.66 1.06
CA SER A 329 -10.39 -5.31 2.26
C SER A 329 -11.18 -6.54 2.68
N PHE A 330 -12.47 -6.64 2.34
CA PHE A 330 -13.25 -7.86 2.58
C PHE A 330 -12.71 -9.07 1.81
N SER A 331 -11.99 -8.86 0.69
CA SER A 331 -11.31 -9.95 -0.01
C SER A 331 -10.28 -10.66 0.88
N GLY A 332 -9.68 -9.95 1.85
CA GLY A 332 -8.73 -10.51 2.81
C GLY A 332 -9.34 -11.56 3.75
N PHE A 333 -10.66 -11.55 3.95
CA PHE A 333 -11.38 -12.59 4.69
C PHE A 333 -11.91 -13.68 3.75
N ALA A 334 -12.36 -13.30 2.56
CA ALA A 334 -12.90 -14.24 1.59
C ALA A 334 -11.85 -15.23 1.03
N ILE A 335 -10.61 -14.77 0.81
CA ILE A 335 -9.53 -15.59 0.23
C ILE A 335 -9.16 -16.77 1.16
N PRO A 336 -8.83 -16.59 2.45
CA PRO A 336 -8.54 -17.71 3.35
C PRO A 336 -9.72 -18.66 3.54
N MET A 337 -10.97 -18.16 3.58
CA MET A 337 -12.15 -19.02 3.67
C MET A 337 -12.32 -19.91 2.44
N THR A 338 -12.15 -19.32 1.25
CA THR A 338 -12.24 -20.05 -0.03
C THR A 338 -11.09 -21.05 -0.15
N MET A 339 -9.88 -20.64 0.22
CA MET A 339 -8.69 -21.51 0.26
C MET A 339 -8.90 -22.68 1.23
N GLY A 340 -9.40 -22.42 2.45
CA GLY A 340 -9.68 -23.46 3.44
C GLY A 340 -10.74 -24.45 2.98
N ALA A 341 -11.76 -23.99 2.25
CA ALA A 341 -12.78 -24.87 1.66
C ALA A 341 -12.22 -25.72 0.51
N LEU A 342 -11.37 -25.14 -0.34
CA LEU A 342 -10.79 -25.82 -1.50
C LEU A 342 -9.70 -26.82 -1.12
N THR A 343 -8.93 -26.55 -0.05
CA THR A 343 -7.73 -27.32 0.33
C THR A 343 -7.93 -28.26 1.53
N LYS A 344 -9.18 -28.38 2.03
CA LYS A 344 -9.52 -29.09 3.28
C LYS A 344 -9.11 -30.57 3.31
N HIS A 345 -9.08 -31.23 2.16
CA HIS A 345 -8.92 -32.69 2.08
C HIS A 345 -7.58 -33.14 1.49
N GLU A 346 -6.92 -32.36 0.62
CA GLU A 346 -5.60 -32.70 0.06
C GLU A 346 -4.80 -31.43 -0.32
N GLN A 347 -3.60 -31.21 0.23
CA GLN A 347 -2.76 -30.05 -0.15
C GLN A 347 -1.98 -30.32 -1.47
N THR A 348 -2.69 -30.59 -2.56
CA THR A 348 -2.07 -30.95 -3.86
C THR A 348 -1.81 -29.73 -4.74
N LEU A 349 -0.78 -29.81 -5.59
CA LEU A 349 -0.48 -28.79 -6.62
C LEU A 349 -1.72 -28.49 -7.51
N ALA A 350 -2.54 -29.51 -7.79
CA ALA A 350 -3.76 -29.36 -8.59
C ALA A 350 -4.83 -28.49 -7.89
N GLN A 351 -4.97 -28.58 -6.56
CA GLN A 351 -5.90 -27.74 -5.80
C GLN A 351 -5.42 -26.30 -5.70
N TRP A 352 -4.12 -26.09 -5.48
CA TRP A 352 -3.49 -24.78 -5.56
C TRP A 352 -3.64 -24.14 -6.95
N GLY A 353 -3.50 -24.93 -8.01
CA GLY A 353 -3.72 -24.47 -9.38
C GLY A 353 -5.15 -23.97 -9.64
N LYS A 354 -6.18 -24.65 -9.08
CA LYS A 354 -7.56 -24.17 -9.15
C LYS A 354 -7.73 -22.80 -8.47
N MET A 355 -7.05 -22.57 -7.33
CA MET A 355 -7.10 -21.30 -6.61
C MET A 355 -6.50 -20.15 -7.45
N PHE A 356 -5.35 -20.39 -8.10
CA PHE A 356 -4.75 -19.40 -8.99
C PHE A 356 -5.61 -19.12 -10.23
N LEU A 357 -6.25 -20.14 -10.81
CA LEU A 357 -7.18 -19.97 -11.94
C LEU A 357 -8.43 -19.16 -11.54
N ILE A 358 -9.00 -19.41 -10.35
CA ILE A 358 -10.12 -18.60 -9.82
C ILE A 358 -9.68 -17.13 -9.66
N THR A 359 -8.50 -16.90 -9.09
CA THR A 359 -7.94 -15.56 -8.89
C THR A 359 -7.71 -14.83 -10.23
N ALA A 360 -7.17 -15.53 -11.22
CA ALA A 360 -7.01 -15.05 -12.60
C ALA A 360 -8.36 -14.68 -13.23
N GLY A 361 -9.38 -15.54 -13.07
CA GLY A 361 -10.74 -15.30 -13.59
C GLY A 361 -11.41 -14.08 -12.96
N VAL A 362 -11.29 -13.91 -11.63
CA VAL A 362 -11.80 -12.73 -10.92
C VAL A 362 -11.06 -11.46 -11.38
N GLY A 363 -9.74 -11.52 -11.52
CA GLY A 363 -8.93 -10.42 -12.04
C GLY A 363 -9.38 -9.97 -13.43
N ALA A 364 -9.48 -10.90 -14.37
CA ALA A 364 -9.94 -10.62 -15.73
C ALA A 364 -11.38 -10.08 -15.77
N GLY A 365 -12.30 -10.72 -15.03
CA GLY A 365 -13.70 -10.31 -14.94
C GLY A 365 -13.86 -8.88 -14.40
N SER A 366 -13.12 -8.53 -13.35
CA SER A 366 -13.15 -7.17 -12.78
C SER A 366 -12.68 -6.11 -13.77
N GLY A 367 -11.68 -6.41 -14.60
CA GLY A 367 -11.21 -5.51 -15.66
C GLY A 367 -12.25 -5.29 -16.77
N ILE A 368 -13.00 -6.34 -17.14
CA ILE A 368 -14.09 -6.23 -18.13
C ILE A 368 -15.23 -5.37 -17.59
N VAL A 369 -15.64 -5.58 -16.33
CA VAL A 369 -16.68 -4.76 -15.69
C VAL A 369 -16.27 -3.29 -15.63
N PHE A 370 -15.00 -3.01 -15.30
CA PHE A 370 -14.48 -1.65 -15.29
C PHE A 370 -14.45 -1.01 -16.68
N LEU A 371 -14.18 -1.79 -17.73
CA LEU A 371 -14.21 -1.33 -19.12
C LEU A 371 -15.60 -0.95 -19.61
N THR A 372 -16.63 -1.69 -19.19
CA THR A 372 -17.99 -1.47 -19.67
C THR A 372 -18.75 -0.41 -18.86
N LEU A 373 -18.43 -0.28 -17.56
CA LEU A 373 -19.18 0.58 -16.63
C LEU A 373 -18.37 1.75 -16.06
N GLY A 374 -17.05 1.78 -16.21
CA GLY A 374 -16.18 2.80 -15.63
C GLY A 374 -16.34 4.17 -16.31
N SER A 375 -16.33 5.23 -15.51
CA SER A 375 -16.27 6.62 -15.98
C SER A 375 -15.27 7.43 -15.17
N THR A 376 -14.66 8.42 -15.80
CA THR A 376 -13.74 9.39 -15.16
C THR A 376 -14.24 10.83 -15.28
N ASP A 377 -15.51 10.99 -15.63
CA ASP A 377 -16.14 12.29 -15.68
C ASP A 377 -16.46 12.78 -14.27
N ILE A 378 -16.30 14.08 -14.07
CA ILE A 378 -16.63 14.73 -12.80
C ILE A 378 -18.13 14.60 -12.60
N GLN A 379 -18.50 14.05 -11.45
CA GLN A 379 -19.88 13.74 -11.17
C GLN A 379 -20.68 15.00 -10.78
N PRO A 380 -21.99 15.07 -11.11
CA PRO A 380 -22.78 16.28 -10.92
C PRO A 380 -22.98 16.69 -9.45
N TRP A 381 -22.81 15.75 -8.51
CA TRP A 381 -22.88 16.00 -7.07
C TRP A 381 -21.58 16.56 -6.49
N ASP A 382 -20.48 16.59 -7.26
CA ASP A 382 -19.26 17.24 -6.81
C ASP A 382 -19.41 18.77 -6.90
N PRO A 383 -19.04 19.54 -5.85
CA PRO A 383 -19.09 20.99 -5.87
C PRO A 383 -18.32 21.64 -7.04
N CYS A 384 -17.26 21.00 -7.54
CA CYS A 384 -16.49 21.46 -8.71
C CYS A 384 -17.26 21.35 -10.03
N SER A 385 -18.36 20.59 -10.09
CA SER A 385 -19.21 20.47 -11.28
C SER A 385 -20.08 21.72 -11.53
N SER A 386 -20.36 22.51 -10.49
CA SER A 386 -21.24 23.69 -10.60
C SER A 386 -20.55 24.90 -11.27
N LYS A 387 -21.15 25.42 -12.36
CA LYS A 387 -20.66 26.59 -13.10
C LYS A 387 -20.51 27.85 -12.25
N ASP A 388 -21.40 28.07 -11.27
CA ASP A 388 -21.37 29.24 -10.38
C ASP A 388 -20.24 29.18 -9.36
N VAL A 389 -19.87 27.97 -8.92
CA VAL A 389 -18.71 27.72 -8.06
C VAL A 389 -17.42 27.97 -8.86
N ASN A 390 -17.33 27.50 -10.11
CA ASN A 390 -16.17 27.71 -10.97
C ASN A 390 -15.89 29.22 -11.23
N ILE A 391 -16.93 30.04 -11.42
CA ILE A 391 -16.78 31.50 -11.62
C ILE A 391 -16.32 32.19 -10.33
N LYS A 392 -16.89 31.85 -9.17
CA LYS A 392 -16.47 32.40 -7.87
C LYS A 392 -15.06 31.95 -7.50
N TYR A 393 -14.73 30.68 -7.73
CA TYR A 393 -13.41 30.10 -7.50
C TYR A 393 -12.36 30.78 -8.37
N SER A 394 -12.59 30.88 -9.69
CA SER A 394 -11.67 31.56 -10.62
C SER A 394 -11.43 33.04 -10.25
N LYS A 395 -12.47 33.76 -9.82
CA LYS A 395 -12.35 35.18 -9.37
C LYS A 395 -11.57 35.31 -8.06
N ASN A 396 -11.89 34.52 -7.03
CA ASN A 396 -11.16 34.54 -5.76
C ASN A 396 -9.72 34.05 -5.92
N HIS A 397 -9.51 33.07 -6.80
CA HIS A 397 -8.20 32.52 -7.11
C HIS A 397 -7.31 33.58 -7.77
N LYS A 398 -7.76 34.27 -8.83
CA LYS A 398 -7.01 35.38 -9.43
C LYS A 398 -6.67 36.48 -8.43
N LYS A 399 -7.60 36.81 -7.52
CA LYS A 399 -7.43 37.86 -6.51
C LYS A 399 -6.37 37.52 -5.45
N ASN A 400 -6.32 36.27 -4.98
CA ASN A 400 -5.39 35.84 -3.93
C ASN A 400 -4.04 35.35 -4.49
N PHE A 401 -4.01 34.85 -5.73
CA PHE A 401 -2.87 34.16 -6.30
C PHE A 401 -1.86 35.08 -7.00
N LEU A 402 -2.32 36.07 -7.77
CA LEU A 402 -1.43 37.04 -8.43
C LEU A 402 -0.49 37.75 -7.42
N PRO A 403 -0.96 38.17 -6.23
CA PRO A 403 -0.09 38.70 -5.19
C PRO A 403 0.90 37.67 -4.62
N MET A 404 0.49 36.41 -4.44
CA MET A 404 1.37 35.35 -3.89
C MET A 404 2.49 34.94 -4.84
N VAL A 405 2.19 34.79 -6.14
CA VAL A 405 3.21 34.52 -7.17
C VAL A 405 4.18 35.70 -7.27
N SER A 406 3.66 36.92 -7.27
CA SER A 406 4.49 38.14 -7.24
C SER A 406 5.40 38.17 -6.00
N ARG A 407 4.89 37.78 -4.82
CA ARG A 407 5.66 37.68 -3.58
C ARG A 407 6.77 36.62 -3.66
N LYS A 408 6.47 35.41 -4.16
CA LYS A 408 7.48 34.36 -4.35
C LYS A 408 8.55 34.76 -5.39
N ASN A 409 8.16 35.45 -6.46
CA ASN A 409 9.10 36.01 -7.43
C ASN A 409 10.01 37.05 -6.78
N SER A 410 9.45 37.97 -5.98
CA SER A 410 10.22 39.01 -5.26
C SER A 410 11.19 38.46 -4.22
N LEU A 411 10.85 37.34 -3.58
CA LEU A 411 11.72 36.66 -2.62
C LEU A 411 12.88 35.91 -3.29
N LYS A 412 12.69 35.45 -4.54
CA LYS A 412 13.77 34.84 -5.33
C LYS A 412 14.72 35.88 -5.92
N THR A 413 14.23 37.02 -6.40
CA THR A 413 15.08 38.11 -6.88
C THR A 413 15.87 38.83 -5.79
N LYS A 414 15.47 38.72 -4.51
CA LYS A 414 16.26 39.23 -3.38
C LYS A 414 17.32 38.27 -2.84
N LYS A 415 17.35 37.02 -3.32
CA LYS A 415 18.32 35.98 -2.92
C LYS A 415 19.39 35.67 -3.98
N LEU A 416 19.30 36.32 -5.13
CA LEU A 416 20.34 36.44 -6.17
C LEU A 416 20.98 37.82 -6.00
#